data_AF-A0A818FND7-F1
#
_entry.id   AF-A0A818FND7-F1
#
_cell.length_a   1.000
_cell.length_b   1.000
_cell.length_c   1.000
_cell.angle_alpha   90.00
_cell.angle_beta   90.00
_cell.angle_gamma   90.00
#
_symmetry.space_group_name_H-M   'P 1'
#
loop_
_entity.id
_entity.type
_entity.pdbx_description
1 polymer ?
#
loop_
_entity_poly.entity_id
_entity_poly.type
_entity_poly.pdbx_seq_one_letter_code
_entity_poly.pdbx_strand_id
1 'polypeptide(L)'
;MIHGIPYLIFYNHVKLPNSEMLFCTSTNEIFLQYHTYIFLLTLTGILPVFITGIFGFLAYYNVRHIAYRTVPLVRRELDKQMTVMVLVQVVLKFFTIVPFIIVNTLAFNTSITQDPIIVARIQLAGSVVVCLYYAFFAVMNKSIE
;
A
#
# COMPACT_ATOMS: atom_id res chain seq x y z
N MET A 1 -5.50 15.14 2.89
CA MET A 1 -6.95 15.35 3.16
C MET A 1 -7.76 15.69 1.90
N ILE A 2 -7.24 16.40 0.89
CA ILE A 2 -8.03 16.80 -0.30
C ILE A 2 -8.56 15.60 -1.11
N HIS A 3 -7.82 14.49 -1.16
CA HIS A 3 -8.26 13.25 -1.83
C HIS A 3 -9.52 12.61 -1.23
N GLY A 4 -9.96 13.02 -0.03
CA GLY A 4 -11.18 12.48 0.60
C GLY A 4 -12.48 13.07 0.02
N ILE A 5 -12.43 14.25 -0.59
CA ILE A 5 -13.62 14.94 -1.11
C ILE A 5 -14.30 14.14 -2.22
N PRO A 6 -13.59 13.60 -3.23
CA PRO A 6 -14.20 12.74 -4.24
C PRO A 6 -14.90 11.50 -3.68
N TYR A 7 -14.37 10.91 -2.59
CA TYR A 7 -15.01 9.74 -1.97
C TYR A 7 -16.37 10.09 -1.37
N LEU A 8 -16.51 11.27 -0.75
CA LEU A 8 -17.80 11.72 -0.19
C LEU A 8 -18.86 11.97 -1.27
N ILE A 9 -18.45 12.34 -2.48
CA ILE A 9 -19.36 12.69 -3.58
C ILE A 9 -19.76 11.46 -4.40
N PHE A 10 -18.82 10.57 -4.67
CA PHE A 10 -19.02 9.48 -5.64
C PHE A 10 -19.36 8.13 -5.00
N TYR A 11 -19.07 7.91 -3.72
CA TYR A 11 -19.54 6.70 -3.03
C TYR A 11 -21.02 6.80 -2.71
N ASN A 12 -21.78 5.79 -3.11
CA ASN A 12 -23.21 5.70 -2.88
C ASN A 12 -23.59 4.30 -2.38
N HIS A 13 -24.77 4.22 -1.76
CA HIS A 13 -25.34 2.93 -1.36
C HIS A 13 -26.04 2.30 -2.55
N VAL A 14 -25.52 1.17 -3.03
CA VAL A 14 -26.08 0.39 -4.13
C VAL A 14 -26.73 -0.86 -3.56
N LYS A 15 -27.98 -1.14 -3.98
CA LYS A 15 -28.68 -2.38 -3.64
C LYS A 15 -28.27 -3.49 -4.59
N LEU A 16 -28.02 -4.70 -4.06
CA LEU A 16 -27.77 -5.87 -4.89
C LEU A 16 -29.07 -6.30 -5.59
N PRO A 17 -29.05 -6.73 -6.87
CA PRO A 17 -30.28 -7.02 -7.61
C PRO A 17 -31.21 -8.06 -6.98
N ASN A 18 -30.68 -8.91 -6.09
CA ASN A 18 -31.39 -10.04 -5.48
C ASN A 18 -31.28 -10.09 -3.94
N SER A 19 -30.88 -9.00 -3.29
CA SER A 19 -30.72 -8.96 -1.82
C SER A 19 -31.02 -7.57 -1.27
N GLU A 20 -31.59 -7.50 -0.06
CA GLU A 20 -31.76 -6.23 0.67
C GLU A 20 -30.43 -5.67 1.22
N MET A 21 -29.32 -6.37 0.99
CA MET A 21 -27.98 -5.89 1.37
C MET A 21 -27.59 -4.66 0.56
N LEU A 22 -27.26 -3.60 1.30
CA LEU A 22 -26.70 -2.35 0.79
C LEU A 22 -25.18 -2.44 0.79
N PHE A 23 -24.55 -2.17 -0.35
CA PHE A 23 -23.10 -2.07 -0.47
C PHE A 23 -22.71 -0.63 -0.79
N CYS A 24 -21.65 -0.15 -0.15
CA CYS A 24 -21.12 1.19 -0.42
C CYS A 24 -20.08 1.07 -1.54
N THR A 25 -20.44 1.55 -2.74
CA THR A 25 -19.56 1.50 -3.91
C THR A 25 -19.81 2.71 -4.80
N SER A 26 -18.89 2.99 -5.72
CA SER A 26 -19.07 4.01 -6.74
C SER A 26 -19.44 3.36 -8.06
N THR A 27 -20.50 3.88 -8.70
CA THR A 27 -20.90 3.53 -10.07
C THR A 27 -20.24 4.41 -11.12
N ASN A 28 -19.55 5.49 -10.70
CA ASN A 28 -18.88 6.40 -11.61
C ASN A 28 -17.51 5.83 -12.06
N GLU A 29 -17.41 5.47 -13.35
CA GLU A 29 -16.20 4.89 -13.94
C GLU A 29 -14.98 5.81 -13.90
N ILE A 30 -15.18 7.13 -14.04
CA ILE A 30 -14.09 8.11 -14.00
C ILE A 30 -13.46 8.15 -12.60
N PHE A 31 -14.30 8.18 -11.57
CA PHE A 31 -13.83 8.14 -10.19
C PHE A 31 -13.15 6.81 -9.85
N LEU A 32 -13.64 5.71 -10.40
CA LEU A 32 -13.04 4.38 -10.27
C LEU A 32 -11.62 4.34 -10.84
N GLN A 33 -11.42 4.88 -12.05
CA GLN A 33 -10.10 4.99 -12.67
C GLN A 33 -9.16 5.90 -11.87
N TYR A 34 -9.66 7.04 -11.38
CA TYR A 34 -8.91 7.94 -10.50
C TYR A 34 -8.47 7.22 -9.21
N HIS A 35 -9.37 6.47 -8.58
CA HIS A 35 -9.08 5.71 -7.38
C HIS A 35 -7.98 4.67 -7.63
N THR A 36 -8.08 3.88 -8.70
CA THR A 36 -7.15 2.79 -8.98
C THR A 36 -5.78 3.27 -9.46
N TYR A 37 -5.73 4.17 -10.43
CA TYR A 37 -4.45 4.56 -11.07
C TYR A 37 -3.77 5.73 -10.36
N ILE A 38 -4.52 6.72 -9.90
CA ILE A 38 -3.92 7.92 -9.28
C ILE A 38 -3.76 7.68 -7.80
N PHE A 39 -4.84 7.34 -7.10
CA PHE A 39 -4.78 7.22 -5.64
C PHE A 39 -4.03 5.96 -5.19
N LEU A 40 -4.48 4.77 -5.60
CA LEU A 40 -3.87 3.51 -5.17
C LEU A 40 -2.45 3.35 -5.73
N LEU A 41 -2.31 3.33 -7.06
CA LEU A 41 -1.01 3.04 -7.68
C LEU A 41 0.03 4.14 -7.42
N THR A 42 -0.33 5.41 -7.61
CA THR A 42 0.65 6.51 -7.50
C THR A 42 0.84 6.99 -6.07
N LEU A 43 -0.22 7.43 -5.40
CA LEU A 43 -0.10 8.08 -4.09
C LEU A 43 0.17 7.09 -2.95
N THR A 44 -0.45 5.91 -2.96
CA THR A 44 -0.24 4.92 -1.89
C THR A 44 0.85 3.91 -2.20
N GLY A 45 1.15 3.69 -3.48
CA GLY A 45 2.16 2.75 -3.95
C GLY A 45 3.50 3.40 -4.26
N ILE A 46 3.63 3.91 -5.49
CA ILE A 46 4.91 4.32 -6.08
C ILE A 46 5.56 5.43 -5.26
N LEU A 47 4.83 6.50 -4.97
CA LEU A 47 5.38 7.69 -4.32
C LEU A 47 5.99 7.39 -2.94
N PRO A 48 5.29 6.76 -1.98
CA PRO A 48 5.86 6.49 -0.66
C PRO A 48 7.00 5.48 -0.71
N VAL A 49 6.94 4.48 -1.60
CA VAL A 49 8.06 3.53 -1.79
C VAL A 49 9.29 4.24 -2.34
N PHE A 50 9.12 5.13 -3.33
CA PHE A 50 10.24 5.92 -3.88
C PHE A 50 10.84 6.84 -2.83
N ILE A 51 10.01 7.60 -2.10
CA ILE A 51 10.46 8.53 -1.06
C ILE A 51 11.22 7.75 0.02
N THR A 52 10.59 6.70 0.59
CA THR A 52 11.24 5.92 1.66
C THR A 52 12.49 5.17 1.17
N GLY A 53 12.52 4.72 -0.07
CA GLY A 53 13.70 4.13 -0.70
C GLY A 53 14.85 5.13 -0.83
N ILE A 54 14.60 6.33 -1.34
CA ILE A 54 15.61 7.39 -1.48
C ILE A 54 16.14 7.80 -0.10
N PHE A 55 15.25 8.11 0.85
CA PHE A 55 15.66 8.52 2.20
C PHE A 55 16.37 7.40 2.96
N GLY A 56 15.93 6.14 2.81
CA GLY A 56 16.60 4.97 3.38
C GLY A 56 17.99 4.75 2.79
N PHE A 57 18.14 4.92 1.48
CA PHE A 57 19.44 4.83 0.80
C PHE A 57 20.39 5.96 1.24
N LEU A 58 19.91 7.20 1.29
CA LEU A 58 20.68 8.35 1.77
C LEU A 58 21.10 8.18 3.23
N ALA A 59 20.22 7.67 4.08
CA ALA A 59 20.55 7.36 5.47
C ALA A 59 21.62 6.27 5.57
N TYR A 60 21.50 5.19 4.79
CA TYR A 60 22.51 4.13 4.74
C TYR A 60 23.88 4.65 4.26
N TYR A 61 23.87 5.49 3.21
CA TYR A 61 25.07 6.12 2.69
C TYR A 61 25.73 7.03 3.74
N ASN A 62 24.94 7.86 4.42
CA ASN A 62 25.43 8.75 5.47
C ASN A 62 26.03 7.96 6.66
N VAL A 63 25.38 6.89 7.12
CA VAL A 63 25.92 6.03 8.20
C VAL A 63 27.22 5.35 7.78
N ARG A 64 27.36 4.94 6.51
CA ARG A 64 28.60 4.35 5.98
C ARG A 64 29.74 5.36 5.84
N HIS A 65 29.45 6.58 5.37
CA HIS A 65 30.47 7.56 5.00
C HIS A 65 30.83 8.58 6.10
N ILE A 66 29.90 8.99 6.97
CA ILE A 66 30.15 9.96 8.06
C ILE A 66 30.82 9.30 9.27
N ALA A 67 30.69 7.98 9.42
CA ALA A 67 31.19 7.24 10.59
C ALA A 67 32.73 7.10 10.68
N TYR A 68 33.50 7.73 9.78
CA TYR A 68 34.95 7.57 9.78
C TYR A 68 35.69 8.42 10.83
N ARG A 69 35.05 9.36 11.58
CA ARG A 69 35.86 10.23 12.47
C ARG A 69 35.41 10.68 13.86
N THR A 70 34.14 10.64 14.31
CA THR A 70 33.82 11.34 15.59
C THR A 70 32.63 10.83 16.41
N VAL A 71 31.98 9.72 16.06
CA VAL A 71 30.76 9.27 16.77
C VAL A 71 31.08 8.13 17.75
N PRO A 72 30.70 8.23 19.05
CA PRO A 72 30.92 7.15 20.02
C PRO A 72 30.21 5.86 19.61
N LEU A 73 30.88 4.72 19.81
CA LEU A 73 30.44 3.38 19.36
C LEU A 73 28.98 3.05 19.73
N VAL A 74 28.52 3.48 20.92
CA VAL A 74 27.16 3.22 21.42
C VAL A 74 26.08 3.96 20.59
N ARG A 75 26.32 5.21 20.18
CA ARG A 75 25.36 5.94 19.32
C ARG A 75 25.29 5.35 17.91
N ARG A 76 26.42 4.84 17.42
CA ARG A 76 26.51 4.25 16.08
C ARG A 76 25.68 2.97 15.95
N GLU A 77 25.72 2.08 16.96
CA GLU A 77 24.89 0.87 16.93
C GLU A 77 23.40 1.18 17.02
N LEU A 78 23.01 2.23 17.75
CA LEU A 78 21.61 2.68 17.83
C LEU A 78 21.11 3.24 16.48
N ASP A 79 21.88 4.10 15.81
CA ASP A 79 21.54 4.62 14.48
C ASP A 79 21.50 3.51 13.41
N LYS A 80 22.41 2.53 13.52
CA LYS A 80 22.41 1.34 12.66
C LYS A 80 21.18 0.47 12.89
N GLN A 81 20.78 0.26 14.14
CA GLN A 81 19.55 -0.48 14.46
C GLN A 81 18.31 0.23 13.90
N MET A 82 18.22 1.55 14.04
CA MET A 82 17.10 2.33 13.52
C MET A 82 17.05 2.30 11.98
N THR A 83 18.20 2.45 11.30
CA THR A 83 18.25 2.38 9.84
C THR A 83 17.94 0.98 9.30
N VAL A 84 18.39 -0.09 9.97
CA VAL A 84 18.03 -1.47 9.63
C VAL A 84 16.53 -1.70 9.82
N MET A 85 15.94 -1.20 10.92
CA MET A 85 14.50 -1.28 11.16
C MET A 85 13.69 -0.62 10.03
N VAL A 86 14.06 0.60 9.62
CA VAL A 86 13.39 1.31 8.53
C VAL A 86 13.56 0.56 7.20
N LEU A 87 14.75 0.03 6.91
CA LEU A 87 14.99 -0.72 5.67
C LEU A 87 14.13 -1.98 5.59
N VAL A 88 14.02 -2.73 6.70
CA VAL A 88 13.16 -3.91 6.79
C VAL A 88 11.69 -3.53 6.59
N GLN A 89 11.24 -2.43 7.20
CA GLN A 89 9.88 -1.92 6.99
C GLN A 89 9.62 -1.56 5.52
N VAL A 90 10.56 -0.92 4.82
CA VAL A 90 10.44 -0.60 3.39
C VAL A 90 10.32 -1.87 2.55
N VAL A 91 11.15 -2.88 2.81
CA VAL A 91 11.12 -4.16 2.10
C VAL A 91 9.79 -4.88 2.31
N LEU A 92 9.33 -4.99 3.56
CA LEU A 92 8.04 -5.61 3.88
C LEU A 92 6.85 -4.85 3.26
N LYS A 93 6.93 -3.51 3.28
CA LYS A 93 5.93 -2.63 2.65
C LYS A 93 5.89 -2.83 1.13
N PHE A 94 7.04 -3.02 0.49
CA PHE A 94 7.10 -3.36 -0.93
C PHE A 94 6.42 -4.69 -1.23
N PHE A 95 6.75 -5.75 -0.49
CA PHE A 95 6.16 -7.09 -0.68
C PHE A 95 4.66 -7.17 -0.37
N THR A 96 4.11 -6.24 0.40
CA THR A 96 2.68 -6.22 0.74
C THR A 96 1.87 -5.29 -0.17
N ILE A 97 2.40 -4.12 -0.52
CA ILE A 97 1.68 -3.13 -1.35
C ILE A 97 1.68 -3.52 -2.83
N VAL A 98 2.79 -4.04 -3.35
CA VAL A 98 2.88 -4.43 -4.78
C VAL A 98 1.83 -5.46 -5.17
N PRO A 99 1.69 -6.62 -4.49
CA PRO A 99 0.66 -7.58 -4.86
C PRO A 99 -0.75 -7.02 -4.67
N PHE A 100 -0.96 -6.11 -3.70
CA PHE A 100 -2.26 -5.47 -3.49
C PHE A 100 -2.66 -4.61 -4.69
N ILE A 101 -1.73 -3.79 -5.18
CA ILE A 101 -1.96 -2.95 -6.36
C ILE A 101 -2.19 -3.82 -7.60
N ILE A 102 -1.42 -4.90 -7.79
CA ILE A 102 -1.58 -5.82 -8.93
C ILE A 102 -2.98 -6.43 -8.94
N VAL A 103 -3.43 -6.99 -7.82
CA VAL A 103 -4.75 -7.63 -7.74
C VAL A 103 -5.87 -6.62 -7.97
N ASN A 104 -5.80 -5.42 -7.38
CA ASN A 104 -6.80 -4.38 -7.60
C ASN A 104 -6.83 -3.90 -9.06
N THR A 105 -5.67 -3.76 -9.70
CA THR A 105 -5.59 -3.36 -11.11
C THR A 105 -6.18 -4.43 -12.04
N LEU A 106 -5.91 -5.72 -11.74
CA LEU A 106 -6.47 -6.84 -12.49
C LEU A 106 -7.99 -6.95 -12.31
N ALA A 107 -8.50 -6.70 -11.10
CA ALA A 107 -9.93 -6.72 -10.80
C ALA A 107 -10.73 -5.67 -11.59
N PHE A 108 -10.11 -4.53 -11.93
CA PHE A 108 -10.73 -3.49 -12.75
C PHE A 108 -10.60 -3.70 -14.25
N ASN A 109 -9.83 -4.69 -14.70
CA ASN A 109 -9.70 -4.96 -16.13
C ASN A 109 -10.91 -5.77 -16.63
N THR A 110 -11.79 -5.09 -17.37
CA THR A 110 -13.04 -5.65 -17.92
C THR A 110 -12.81 -6.80 -18.91
N SER A 111 -11.65 -6.86 -19.56
CA SER A 111 -11.31 -7.96 -20.49
C SER A 111 -10.96 -9.27 -19.76
N ILE A 112 -10.48 -9.19 -18.53
CA ILE A 112 -10.06 -10.35 -17.72
C ILE A 112 -11.23 -10.88 -16.87
N THR A 113 -12.20 -10.02 -16.55
CA THR A 113 -13.35 -10.33 -15.69
C THR A 113 -14.51 -11.00 -16.41
N GLN A 114 -14.40 -11.28 -17.70
CA GLN A 114 -15.40 -12.04 -18.47
C GLN A 114 -15.41 -13.52 -18.10
N ASP A 115 -14.27 -14.07 -17.67
CA ASP A 115 -14.16 -15.48 -17.27
C ASP A 115 -14.43 -15.66 -15.76
N PRO A 116 -15.47 -16.40 -15.36
CA PRO A 116 -15.84 -16.56 -13.95
C PRO A 116 -14.76 -17.28 -13.14
N ILE A 117 -13.97 -18.16 -13.77
CA ILE A 117 -12.84 -18.85 -13.13
C ILE A 117 -11.72 -17.88 -12.77
N ILE A 118 -11.44 -16.91 -13.66
CA ILE A 118 -10.40 -15.92 -13.43
C ILE A 118 -10.83 -14.95 -12.33
N VAL A 119 -12.10 -14.54 -12.32
CA VAL A 119 -12.68 -13.71 -11.26
C VAL A 119 -12.55 -14.39 -9.89
N ALA A 120 -12.86 -15.67 -9.77
CA ALA A 120 -12.72 -16.41 -8.52
C ALA A 120 -11.26 -16.46 -8.02
N ARG A 121 -10.28 -16.61 -8.93
CA ARG A 121 -8.84 -16.58 -8.59
C ARG A 121 -8.40 -15.20 -8.11
N ILE A 122 -8.85 -14.13 -8.78
CA ILE A 122 -8.56 -12.75 -8.39
C ILE A 122 -9.18 -12.45 -7.01
N GLN A 123 -10.41 -12.92 -6.75
CA GLN A 123 -11.05 -12.75 -5.44
C GLN A 123 -10.27 -13.45 -4.32
N LEU A 124 -9.88 -14.72 -4.54
CA LEU A 124 -9.06 -15.46 -3.57
C LEU A 124 -7.72 -14.76 -3.30
N ALA A 125 -7.02 -14.36 -4.36
CA ALA A 125 -5.78 -13.60 -4.24
C ALA A 125 -6.00 -12.27 -3.50
N GLY A 126 -7.11 -11.59 -3.78
CA GLY A 126 -7.51 -10.36 -3.11
C GLY A 126 -7.69 -10.55 -1.62
N SER A 127 -8.43 -11.58 -1.19
CA SER A 127 -8.62 -11.89 0.23
C SER A 127 -7.29 -12.15 0.94
N VAL A 128 -6.42 -12.96 0.35
CA VAL A 128 -5.10 -13.27 0.93
C VAL A 128 -4.25 -12.01 1.08
N VAL A 129 -4.20 -11.18 0.04
CA VAL A 129 -3.38 -9.97 0.05
C VAL A 129 -3.93 -8.92 1.01
N VAL A 130 -5.25 -8.79 1.12
CA VAL A 130 -5.91 -7.92 2.11
C VAL A 130 -5.58 -8.37 3.54
N CYS A 131 -5.64 -9.67 3.82
CA CYS A 131 -5.25 -10.20 5.13
C CYS A 131 -3.78 -9.89 5.47
N LEU A 132 -2.87 -10.09 4.51
CA LEU A 132 -1.45 -9.77 4.69
C LEU A 132 -1.22 -8.27 4.90
N TYR A 133 -1.94 -7.43 4.17
CA TYR A 133 -1.86 -5.98 4.29
C TYR A 133 -2.32 -5.49 5.67
N TYR A 134 -3.45 -5.99 6.17
CA TYR A 134 -3.94 -5.64 7.51
C TYR A 134 -3.05 -6.19 8.62
N ALA A 135 -2.51 -7.40 8.46
CA ALA A 135 -1.55 -7.96 9.41
C ALA A 135 -0.28 -7.10 9.51
N PHE A 136 0.24 -6.63 8.37
CA PHE A 136 1.37 -5.70 8.34
C PHE A 136 1.05 -4.38 9.04
N PHE A 137 -0.13 -3.80 8.78
CA PHE A 137 -0.56 -2.56 9.44
C PHE A 137 -0.72 -2.71 10.95
N ALA A 138 -1.26 -3.84 11.42
CA ALA A 138 -1.41 -4.11 12.84
C ALA A 138 -0.05 -4.16 13.57
N VAL A 139 0.97 -4.74 12.95
CA VAL A 139 2.33 -4.79 13.50
C VAL A 139 2.98 -3.41 13.49
N MET A 140 2.80 -2.64 12.42
CA MET A 140 3.38 -1.29 12.30
C MET A 140 2.83 -0.35 13.38
N ASN A 141 1.53 -0.40 13.68
CA ASN A 141 0.92 0.47 14.68
C ASN A 141 1.48 0.24 16.09
N LYS A 142 1.83 -1.01 16.42
CA LYS A 142 2.48 -1.38 17.68
C LYS A 142 3.95 -0.94 17.80
N SER A 143 4.60 -0.58 16.70
CA SER A 143 6.02 -0.17 16.71
C SER A 143 6.22 1.34 16.90
N ILE A 144 5.13 2.11 16.96
CA ILE A 144 5.13 3.58 17.08
C ILE A 144 4.63 4.04 18.47
N GLU A 145 4.03 3.13 19.26
CA GLU A 145 3.75 3.32 20.70
C GLU A 145 4.94 2.86 21.56
#